data_AF-A0A1I2F7K9-F1
#
_entry.id   AF-A0A1I2F7K9-F1
#
_cell.length_a   1.000
_cell.length_b   1.000
_cell.length_c   1.000
_cell.angle_alpha   90.00
_cell.angle_beta   90.00
_cell.angle_gamma   90.00
#
_symmetry.space_group_name_H-M   'P 1'
#
loop_
_entity.id
_entity.type
_entity.pdbx_description
1 polymer ?
#
loop_
_entity_poly.entity_id
_entity_poly.type
_entity_poly.pdbx_seq_one_letter_code
_entity_poly.pdbx_strand_id
1 'polypeptide(L)' 'MMWTAIWFVVNMFFVASVITLLFMHRSVAEAAQDPAGVQRHAAAKKRRKFVSVLSLVLFLAMCASFLINMRLNG' A
#
# COMPACT_ATOMS: atom_id res chain seq x y z
N MET A 1 9.67 -16.12 -18.53
CA MET A 1 8.27 -15.65 -18.69
C MET A 1 7.50 -15.66 -17.37
N MET A 2 7.31 -16.80 -16.69
CA MET A 2 6.55 -16.87 -15.42
C MET A 2 7.08 -15.93 -14.33
N TRP A 3 8.40 -15.90 -14.13
CA TRP A 3 9.03 -15.03 -13.12
C TRP A 3 8.92 -13.54 -13.45
N THR A 4 8.92 -13.19 -14.73
CA THR A 4 8.66 -11.82 -15.23
C THR A 4 7.22 -11.39 -14.97
N ALA A 5 6.25 -12.31 -15.16
CA ALA A 5 4.85 -12.05 -14.87
C ALA A 5 4.60 -11.84 -13.36
N ILE A 6 5.22 -12.66 -12.50
CA ILE A 6 5.17 -12.49 -11.03
C ILE A 6 5.71 -11.12 -10.64
N TRP A 7 6.87 -10.72 -11.18
CA TRP A 7 7.46 -9.41 -10.93
C TRP A 7 6.54 -8.25 -11.35
N PHE A 8 5.88 -8.35 -12.51
CA PHE A 8 4.96 -7.34 -13.01
C PHE A 8 3.72 -7.20 -12.12
N VAL A 9 3.10 -8.33 -11.74
CA VAL A 9 1.93 -8.35 -10.86
C VAL A 9 2.27 -7.72 -9.50
N VAL A 10 3.41 -8.09 -8.91
CA VAL A 10 3.85 -7.55 -7.62
C VAL A 10 4.10 -6.03 -7.71
N ASN A 11 4.72 -5.54 -8.78
CA ASN A 11 4.90 -4.09 -9.01
C ASN A 11 3.56 -3.36 -9.16
N MET A 12 2.63 -3.91 -9.93
CA MET A 12 1.31 -3.32 -10.13
C MET A 12 0.54 -3.20 -8.81
N PHE A 13 0.53 -4.25 -7.98
CA PHE A 13 -0.10 -4.22 -6.66
C PHE A 13 0.60 -3.26 -5.69
N PHE A 14 1.92 -3.17 -5.75
CA PHE A 14 2.67 -2.19 -4.95
C PHE A 14 2.25 -0.75 -5.30
N VAL A 15 2.26 -0.38 -6.59
CA VAL A 15 1.84 0.96 -7.03
C VAL A 15 0.38 1.25 -6.65
N ALA A 16 -0.53 0.29 -6.84
CA ALA A 16 -1.93 0.42 -6.43
C ALA A 16 -2.09 0.66 -4.92
N SER A 17 -1.29 -0.02 -4.08
CA SER A 17 -1.30 0.17 -2.64
C SER A 17 -0.79 1.55 -2.22
N VAL A 18 0.26 2.06 -2.88
CA VAL A 18 0.82 3.41 -2.62
C VAL A 18 -0.20 4.49 -2.97
N ILE A 19 -0.85 4.39 -4.13
CA ILE A 19 -1.91 5.32 -4.54
C ILE A 19 -3.05 5.30 -3.52
N THR A 20 -3.52 4.12 -3.15
CA THR A 20 -4.59 3.96 -2.14
C THR A 20 -4.20 4.59 -0.80
N LEU A 21 -2.95 4.42 -0.36
CA LEU A 21 -2.44 4.98 0.89
C LEU A 21 -2.41 6.52 0.84
N LEU A 22 -2.04 7.12 -0.29
CA LEU A 22 -2.08 8.58 -0.51
C LEU A 22 -3.51 9.13 -0.46
N PHE A 23 -4.47 8.48 -1.11
CA PHE A 23 -5.89 8.86 -1.04
C PHE A 23 -6.44 8.74 0.39
N MET A 24 -6.08 7.70 1.13
CA MET A 24 -6.47 7.56 2.54
C MET A 24 -5.79 8.58 3.46
N HIS A 25 -4.56 8.98 3.16
CA HIS A 25 -3.90 10.06 3.90
C HIS A 25 -4.68 11.35 3.76
N ARG A 26 -5.09 11.68 2.53
CA ARG A 26 -5.92 12.85 2.22
C ARG A 26 -7.28 12.79 2.92
N SER A 27 -7.98 11.66 2.85
CA SER A 27 -9.30 11.52 3.50
C SER A 27 -9.24 11.66 5.02
N VAL A 28 -8.15 11.21 5.66
CA VAL A 28 -7.94 11.38 7.11
C VAL A 28 -7.64 12.84 7.45
N ALA A 29 -6.86 13.55 6.61
CA ALA A 29 -6.57 14.96 6.82
C ALA A 29 -7.82 15.84 6.68
N GLU A 30 -8.67 15.56 5.68
CA GLU A 30 -9.96 16.25 5.50
C GLU A 30 -10.92 15.96 6.66
N ALA A 31 -11.01 14.71 7.12
CA ALA A 31 -11.85 14.35 8.28
C ALA A 31 -11.35 14.92 9.62
N ALA A 32 -10.07 15.30 9.73
CA ALA A 32 -9.53 15.94 10.93
C ALA A 32 -9.94 17.42 11.04
N GLN A 33 -10.36 18.04 9.94
CA GLN A 33 -10.82 19.42 9.90
C GLN A 33 -12.34 19.56 10.14
N ASP A 34 -13.08 18.46 10.20
CA ASP A 34 -14.53 18.44 10.42
C ASP A 34 -14.90 18.02 11.87
N PRO A 35 -15.37 18.95 12.73
CA PRO A 35 -15.67 18.68 14.14
C PRO A 35 -16.85 17.71 14.37
N ALA A 36 -17.73 17.51 13.38
CA ALA A 36 -18.92 16.67 13.51
C ALA A 36 -18.65 15.16 13.32
N GLY A 37 -17.43 14.78 12.91
CA GLY A 37 -17.09 13.46 12.37
C GLY A 37 -16.30 12.52 13.29
N VAL A 38 -16.25 12.73 14.61
CA VAL A 38 -15.33 12.02 15.53
C VAL A 38 -15.38 10.49 15.42
N GLN A 39 -16.56 9.89 15.21
CA GLN A 39 -16.68 8.43 14.99
C GLN A 39 -16.14 7.96 13.63
N ARG A 40 -16.33 8.75 12.57
CA ARG A 40 -15.75 8.49 11.23
C ARG A 40 -14.23 8.61 11.26
N HIS A 41 -13.71 9.53 12.07
CA HIS A 41 -12.29 9.77 12.26
C HIS A 41 -11.57 8.55 12.89
N ALA A 42 -12.17 7.91 13.90
CA ALA A 42 -11.61 6.71 14.53
C ALA A 42 -11.56 5.51 13.57
N ALA A 43 -12.61 5.28 12.79
CA ALA A 43 -12.66 4.22 11.78
C ALA A 43 -11.66 4.48 10.63
N ALA A 44 -11.56 5.72 10.16
CA ALA A 44 -10.60 6.12 9.14
C ALA A 44 -9.14 5.93 9.61
N LYS A 45 -8.84 6.25 10.87
CA LYS A 45 -7.52 6.01 11.47
C LYS A 45 -7.17 4.53 11.57
N LYS A 46 -8.12 3.67 11.94
CA LYS A 46 -7.94 2.21 12.02
C LYS A 46 -7.72 1.60 10.63
N ARG A 47 -8.49 2.04 9.63
CA ARG A 47 -8.32 1.64 8.23
C ARG A 47 -6.96 2.10 7.68
N ARG A 48 -6.54 3.34 7.95
CA ARG A 48 -5.22 3.85 7.55
C ARG A 48 -4.09 3.04 8.16
N LYS A 49 -4.18 2.64 9.43
CA LYS A 49 -3.18 1.78 10.09
C LYS A 49 -3.10 0.41 9.43
N PHE A 50 -4.24 -0.20 9.11
CA PHE A 50 -4.28 -1.49 8.40
C PHE A 50 -3.67 -1.38 7.00
N VAL A 51 -4.04 -0.36 6.22
CA VAL A 51 -3.50 -0.15 4.88
C VAL A 51 -2.01 0.21 4.90
N SER A 52 -1.55 0.91 5.93
CA SER A 52 -0.11 1.18 6.11
C SER A 52 0.68 -0.10 6.38
N VAL A 53 0.17 -1.01 7.22
CA VAL A 53 0.79 -2.32 7.46
C VAL A 53 0.75 -3.17 6.19
N LEU A 54 -0.38 -3.20 5.48
CA LEU A 54 -0.53 -3.93 4.24
C LEU A 54 0.43 -3.43 3.16
N SER A 55 0.58 -2.10 3.03
CA SER A 55 1.52 -1.48 2.09
C SER A 55 2.98 -1.80 2.44
N LEU A 56 3.32 -1.91 3.73
CA LEU A 56 4.65 -2.33 4.18
C LEU A 56 4.93 -3.79 3.82
N VAL A 57 3.95 -4.68 4.02
CA VAL A 57 4.06 -6.10 3.63
C VAL A 57 4.20 -6.24 2.12
N LEU A 58 3.41 -5.49 1.34
CA LEU A 58 3.52 -5.46 -0.13
C LEU A 58 4.86 -4.91 -0.60
N PHE A 59 5.41 -3.90 0.09
CA PHE A 59 6.75 -3.39 -0.20
C PHE A 59 7.83 -4.46 0.02
N LEU A 60 7.79 -5.18 1.15
CA LEU A 60 8.73 -6.27 1.42
C LEU A 60 8.60 -7.40 0.40
N ALA A 61 7.36 -7.76 0.02
CA ALA A 61 7.09 -8.73 -1.04
C ALA A 61 7.65 -8.27 -2.39
N MET A 62 7.57 -6.98 -2.70
CA MET A 62 8.14 -6.39 -3.91
C MET A 62 9.67 -6.41 -3.91
N CYS A 63 10.31 -6.01 -2.82
CA CYS A 63 11.77 -6.11 -2.68
C CYS A 63 12.26 -7.56 -2.78
N ALA A 64 11.59 -8.51 -2.13
CA ALA A 64 11.93 -9.93 -2.20
C ALA A 64 11.78 -10.47 -3.64
N SER A 65 10.66 -10.15 -4.31
CA SER A 65 10.44 -10.55 -5.70
C SER A 65 11.46 -9.91 -6.65
N PHE A 66 11.87 -8.67 -6.41
CA PHE A 66 12.88 -7.97 -7.21
C PHE A 66 14.27 -8.62 -7.05
N LEU A 67 14.70 -8.90 -5.82
CA LEU A 67 15.98 -9.54 -5.53
C LEU A 67 16.07 -10.94 -6.14
N ILE A 68 14.99 -11.74 -6.05
CA ILE A 68 14.96 -13.07 -6.67
C ILE A 68 14.96 -12.94 -8.20
N ASN A 69 14.34 -11.90 -8.79
CA ASN A 69 14.42 -11.62 -10.23
C ASN A 69 15.80 -11.23 -10.70
N MET A 70 16.51 -10.36 -9.99
CA MET A 70 17.89 -10.05 -10.31
C MET A 70 18.82 -11.26 -10.12
N ARG A 71 18.56 -12.16 -9.16
CA ARG A 71 19.35 -13.38 -9.00
C ARG A 71 19.09 -14.44 -10.07
N LEU A 72 17.90 -14.48 -10.65
CA LEU A 72 17.53 -15.43 -11.70
C LEU A 72 17.84 -14.93 -13.12
N ASN A 73 17.82 -13.62 -13.34
CA ASN A 73 18.05 -12.99 -14.65
C ASN A 73 19.41 -12.27 -14.76
N GLY A 74 20.17 -12.16 -13.66
CA GLY A 74 21.52 -11.57 -13.60
C GLY A 74 22.62 -12.61 -13.71
#